data_AF-A0A535DWZ8-F1
#
_entry.id   AF-A0A535DWZ8-F1
#
_cell.length_a   1.000
_cell.length_b   1.000
_cell.length_c   1.000
_cell.angle_alpha   90.00
_cell.angle_beta   90.00
_cell.angle_gamma   90.00
#
_symmetry.space_group_name_H-M   'P 1'
#
loop_
_entity.id
_entity.type
_entity.pdbx_description
1 polymer ?
#
loop_
_entity_poly.entity_id
_entity_poly.type
_entity_poly.pdbx_seq_one_letter_code
_entity_poly.pdbx_strand_id
1 'polypeptide(L)'
;LFSVVNVLGVRWLAESNRWITAWKIAIPVLTVIVFLVVFHHFDNLSSHGFAPNGVAPIFTALSTGVVFAYLGFEQAVEFGAESANPRRNIPLAVIGSVVLGVVVYLGLAIAFATSFEPSALAKGWSNLSFPGSFGPYAAIASAAGLGWLAFLLYVDAVVSPGGTGLLYVGSTARMSFGMARMRTVPDVFASLNERRVPVVSIVVAMVLGFAFLFPLPSWQTIIGIVTGATVLAYGMQPLTLGALRRQAPERDRPFRLQLGEIISPVAFVIANLIIYWSTWTVVWKLMLAVLVGYLILAIGSLVRPQATRPQLDWRAGYWLLPYLGGLTLVSYVGAQDFGGRGLFPFGWDALVVAVFSVAIYVLAIRLRLPDATAEKYMTELSAEAESEEEELGELGVVTA
;
A
#
# COMPACT_ATOMS: atom_id res chain seq x y z
N LEU A 1 7.62 -17.85 10.58
CA LEU A 1 6.29 -18.20 11.14
C LEU A 1 5.19 -18.06 10.08
N PHE A 2 4.92 -16.86 9.56
CA PHE A 2 3.80 -16.62 8.62
C PHE A 2 3.85 -17.50 7.36
N SER A 3 5.03 -17.69 6.78
CA SER A 3 5.23 -18.58 5.63
C SER A 3 4.85 -20.03 5.95
N VAL A 4 5.25 -20.53 7.12
CA VAL A 4 4.93 -21.91 7.56
C VAL A 4 3.42 -22.06 7.74
N VAL A 5 2.76 -21.10 8.39
CA VAL A 5 1.31 -21.13 8.59
C VAL A 5 0.56 -21.12 7.25
N ASN A 6 1.00 -20.31 6.29
CA ASN A 6 0.43 -20.29 4.93
C ASN A 6 0.66 -21.61 4.18
N VAL A 7 1.88 -22.16 4.22
CA VAL A 7 2.20 -23.46 3.58
C VAL A 7 1.35 -24.61 4.12
N LEU A 8 1.06 -24.58 5.42
CA LEU A 8 0.26 -25.63 6.07
C LEU A 8 -1.23 -25.59 5.70
N GLY A 9 -1.72 -24.51 5.06
CA GLY A 9 -3.10 -24.42 4.57
C GLY A 9 -4.13 -24.48 5.70
N VAL A 10 -3.85 -23.82 6.84
CA VAL A 10 -4.65 -23.99 8.06
C VAL A 10 -6.02 -23.34 7.90
N ARG A 11 -7.08 -24.14 7.73
CA ARG A 11 -8.50 -23.72 7.64
C ARG A 11 -8.95 -22.73 8.74
N TRP A 12 -8.32 -22.78 9.91
CA TRP A 12 -8.58 -21.87 11.04
C TRP A 12 -8.31 -20.38 10.75
N LEU A 13 -7.60 -20.06 9.66
CA LEU A 13 -7.26 -18.70 9.24
C LEU A 13 -8.49 -17.80 9.03
N ALA A 14 -9.56 -18.31 8.41
CA ALA A 14 -10.74 -17.49 8.08
C ALA A 14 -11.54 -17.09 9.34
N GLU A 15 -11.78 -18.03 10.26
CA GLU A 15 -12.46 -17.75 11.54
C GLU A 15 -11.60 -16.92 12.49
N SER A 16 -10.28 -17.12 12.49
CA SER A 16 -9.33 -16.34 13.30
C SER A 16 -9.27 -14.88 12.85
N ASN A 17 -9.45 -14.60 11.56
CA ASN A 17 -9.33 -13.25 11.04
C ASN A 17 -10.40 -12.29 11.59
N ARG A 18 -11.62 -12.79 11.85
CA ARG A 18 -12.69 -11.99 12.47
C ARG A 18 -12.29 -11.52 13.87
N TRP A 19 -11.74 -12.43 14.68
CA TRP A 19 -11.31 -12.13 16.05
C TRP A 19 -10.09 -11.22 16.08
N ILE A 20 -9.10 -11.49 15.22
CA ILE A 20 -7.92 -10.65 15.07
C ILE A 20 -8.31 -9.23 14.63
N THR A 21 -9.28 -9.11 13.71
CA THR A 21 -9.79 -7.79 13.27
C THR A 21 -10.53 -7.06 14.38
N ALA A 22 -11.38 -7.76 15.14
CA ALA A 22 -12.05 -7.16 16.30
C ALA A 22 -11.03 -6.70 17.36
N TRP A 23 -10.01 -7.50 17.65
CA TRP A 23 -8.92 -7.17 18.56
C TRP A 23 -8.16 -5.92 18.10
N LYS A 24 -7.75 -5.89 16.82
CA LYS A 24 -7.05 -4.78 16.16
C LYS A 24 -7.76 -3.44 16.29
N ILE A 25 -9.09 -3.44 16.38
CA ILE A 25 -9.90 -2.23 16.52
C ILE A 25 -10.13 -1.93 18.01
N ALA A 26 -10.43 -2.95 18.81
CA ALA A 26 -10.77 -2.81 20.21
C ALA A 26 -9.63 -2.21 21.05
N ILE A 27 -8.39 -2.65 20.87
CA ILE A 27 -7.26 -2.18 21.69
C ILE A 27 -6.94 -0.69 21.43
N PRO A 28 -6.81 -0.21 20.17
CA PRO A 28 -6.71 1.21 19.89
C PRO A 28 -7.86 2.05 20.44
N VAL A 29 -9.11 1.62 20.23
CA VAL A 29 -10.29 2.34 20.74
C VAL A 29 -10.29 2.41 22.27
N LEU A 30 -9.98 1.30 22.94
CA LEU A 30 -9.83 1.26 24.39
C LEU A 30 -8.73 2.21 24.86
N THR A 31 -7.60 2.25 24.17
CA THR A 31 -6.48 3.15 24.47
C THR A 31 -6.92 4.61 24.38
N VAL A 32 -7.64 4.99 23.32
CA VAL A 32 -8.20 6.34 23.17
C VAL A 32 -9.12 6.68 24.34
N ILE A 33 -10.06 5.81 24.68
CA ILE A 33 -11.01 6.04 25.77
C ILE A 33 -10.27 6.21 27.10
N VAL A 34 -9.35 5.30 27.44
CA VAL A 34 -8.62 5.34 28.71
C VAL A 34 -7.75 6.59 28.79
N PHE A 35 -7.00 6.92 27.73
CA PHE A 35 -6.12 8.08 27.75
C PHE A 35 -6.89 9.39 27.87
N LEU A 36 -8.03 9.54 27.19
CA LEU A 36 -8.84 10.75 27.30
C LEU A 36 -9.57 10.88 28.66
N VAL A 37 -9.75 9.78 29.39
CA VAL A 37 -10.30 9.79 30.76
C VAL A 37 -9.22 10.06 31.80
N VAL A 38 -7.99 9.63 31.57
CA VAL A 38 -6.87 9.77 32.51
C VAL A 38 -6.15 11.09 32.34
N PHE A 39 -5.96 11.54 31.10
CA PHE A 39 -5.21 12.73 30.75
C PHE A 39 -6.11 13.81 30.16
N HIS A 40 -5.88 15.06 30.57
CA HIS A 40 -6.76 16.19 30.23
C HIS A 40 -6.00 17.43 29.74
N HIS A 41 -4.76 17.28 29.25
CA HIS A 41 -3.94 18.41 28.79
C HIS A 41 -4.29 18.82 27.35
N PHE A 42 -5.53 19.23 27.11
CA PHE A 42 -6.02 19.63 25.78
C PHE A 42 -5.31 20.87 25.22
N ASP A 43 -4.75 21.71 26.07
CA ASP A 43 -3.96 22.88 25.65
C ASP A 43 -2.74 22.49 24.80
N ASN A 44 -2.22 21.26 24.96
CA ASN A 44 -1.11 20.74 24.15
C ASN A 44 -1.44 20.69 22.65
N LEU A 45 -2.71 20.65 22.27
CA LEU A 45 -3.14 20.63 20.86
C LEU A 45 -2.84 21.94 20.14
N SER A 46 -2.73 23.06 20.87
CA SER A 46 -2.49 24.40 20.31
C SER A 46 -1.24 25.09 20.85
N SER A 47 -0.59 24.55 21.90
CA SER A 47 0.48 25.22 22.64
C SER A 47 1.72 25.59 21.80
N HIS A 48 1.99 24.86 20.72
CA HIS A 48 3.11 25.11 19.82
C HIS A 48 2.68 25.60 18.41
N GLY A 49 1.39 25.97 18.25
CA GLY A 49 0.81 26.34 16.95
C GLY A 49 0.60 25.16 15.99
N PHE A 50 0.16 25.45 14.77
CA PHE A 50 -0.23 24.42 13.78
C PHE A 50 0.95 23.64 13.19
N ALA A 51 2.07 24.32 12.93
CA ALA A 51 3.23 23.76 12.23
C ALA A 51 4.55 24.18 12.91
N PRO A 52 4.82 23.71 14.14
CA PRO A 52 5.99 24.16 14.93
C PRO A 52 7.33 23.88 14.27
N ASN A 53 7.42 22.84 13.44
CA ASN A 53 8.62 22.46 12.69
C ASN A 53 8.56 22.92 11.22
N GLY A 54 7.62 23.80 10.87
CA GLY A 54 7.30 24.16 9.49
C GLY A 54 6.31 23.20 8.83
N VAL A 55 5.83 23.59 7.64
CA VAL A 55 4.78 22.85 6.91
C VAL A 55 5.34 21.64 6.18
N ALA A 56 6.58 21.69 5.68
CA ALA A 56 7.16 20.60 4.89
C ALA A 56 7.24 19.26 5.65
N PRO A 57 7.64 19.21 6.95
CA PRO A 57 7.61 17.97 7.72
C PRO A 57 6.23 17.32 7.85
N ILE A 58 5.13 18.08 7.73
CA ILE A 58 3.76 17.52 7.72
C ILE A 58 3.61 16.58 6.52
N PHE A 59 4.10 16.98 5.34
CA PHE A 59 4.03 16.18 4.12
C PHE A 59 4.99 14.97 4.15
N THR A 60 6.16 15.12 4.77
CA THR A 60 7.07 13.99 5.01
C THR A 60 6.46 12.98 5.98
N ALA A 61 5.83 13.43 7.07
CA ALA A 61 5.13 12.55 8.02
C ALA A 61 3.90 11.88 7.38
N LEU A 62 3.18 12.61 6.53
CA LEU A 62 2.06 12.09 5.74
C LEU A 62 2.51 10.90 4.88
N SER A 63 3.54 11.09 4.05
CA SER A 63 4.00 10.07 3.10
C SER A 63 4.70 8.88 3.76
N THR A 64 5.47 9.10 4.82
CA THR A 64 6.27 8.03 5.44
C THR A 64 5.54 7.28 6.55
N GLY A 65 4.53 7.87 7.19
CA GLY A 65 3.83 7.26 8.33
C GLY A 65 2.32 7.15 8.14
N VAL A 66 1.65 8.25 7.79
CA VAL A 66 0.18 8.26 7.72
C VAL A 66 -0.32 7.38 6.58
N VAL A 67 0.20 7.56 5.36
CA VAL A 67 -0.21 6.74 4.21
C VAL A 67 0.09 5.26 4.46
N PHE A 68 1.23 4.94 5.06
CA PHE A 68 1.56 3.57 5.49
C PHE A 68 0.48 2.96 6.38
N ALA A 69 0.00 3.72 7.37
CA ALA A 69 -1.01 3.26 8.33
C ALA A 69 -2.40 3.01 7.69
N TYR A 70 -2.65 3.53 6.48
CA TYR A 70 -3.89 3.31 5.71
C TYR A 70 -3.75 2.29 4.59
N LEU A 71 -2.58 1.66 4.42
CA LEU A 71 -2.44 0.59 3.42
C LEU A 71 -3.31 -0.62 3.79
N GLY A 72 -3.73 -1.37 2.77
CA GLY A 72 -4.47 -2.62 2.93
C GLY A 72 -5.96 -2.56 2.57
N PHE A 73 -6.52 -1.38 2.24
CA PHE A 73 -7.90 -1.27 1.75
C PHE A 73 -8.12 -2.04 0.43
N GLU A 74 -7.07 -2.26 -0.36
CA GLU A 74 -7.13 -2.96 -1.65
C GLU A 74 -7.50 -4.43 -1.52
N GLN A 75 -7.21 -5.04 -0.37
CA GLN A 75 -7.53 -6.44 -0.12
C GLN A 75 -9.04 -6.66 -0.23
N ALA A 76 -9.87 -5.71 0.23
CA ALA A 76 -11.32 -5.79 0.05
C ALA A 76 -11.76 -5.82 -1.43
N VAL A 77 -10.93 -5.30 -2.34
CA VAL A 77 -11.16 -5.35 -3.79
C VAL A 77 -10.66 -6.68 -4.38
N GLU A 78 -9.50 -7.16 -3.94
CA GLU A 78 -8.93 -8.46 -4.37
C GLU A 78 -9.89 -9.63 -4.05
N PHE A 79 -10.51 -9.61 -2.87
CA PHE A 79 -11.53 -10.58 -2.46
C PHE A 79 -12.96 -10.17 -2.89
N GLY A 80 -13.08 -9.18 -3.78
CA GLY A 80 -14.37 -8.62 -4.17
C GLY A 80 -15.26 -9.58 -4.96
N ALA A 81 -14.64 -10.49 -5.73
CA ALA A 81 -15.34 -11.50 -6.53
C ALA A 81 -16.10 -12.52 -5.65
N GLU A 82 -15.57 -12.80 -4.46
CA GLU A 82 -16.14 -13.67 -3.43
C GLU A 82 -17.31 -13.00 -2.67
N SER A 83 -17.60 -11.73 -2.94
CA SER A 83 -18.64 -11.00 -2.22
C SER A 83 -20.04 -11.32 -2.72
N ALA A 84 -20.97 -11.66 -1.82
CA ALA A 84 -22.37 -11.89 -2.15
C ALA A 84 -23.09 -10.68 -2.80
N ASN A 85 -22.59 -9.45 -2.57
CA ASN A 85 -23.10 -8.25 -3.24
C ASN A 85 -21.93 -7.26 -3.48
N PRO A 86 -21.12 -7.46 -4.53
CA PRO A 86 -19.91 -6.68 -4.78
C PRO A 86 -20.22 -5.19 -4.95
N ARG A 87 -21.35 -4.86 -5.60
CA ARG A 87 -21.83 -3.50 -5.86
C ARG A 87 -21.98 -2.67 -4.58
N ARG A 88 -22.43 -3.28 -3.49
CA ARG A 88 -22.64 -2.60 -2.20
C ARG A 88 -21.48 -2.82 -1.23
N ASN A 89 -20.99 -4.06 -1.15
CA ASN A 89 -20.05 -4.46 -0.10
C ASN A 89 -18.63 -3.94 -0.35
N ILE A 90 -18.15 -3.94 -1.60
CA ILE A 90 -16.79 -3.45 -1.90
C ILE A 90 -16.66 -1.95 -1.57
N PRO A 91 -17.56 -1.05 -2.03
CA PRO A 91 -17.46 0.37 -1.66
C PRO A 91 -17.57 0.60 -0.15
N LEU A 92 -18.45 -0.12 0.54
CA LEU A 92 -18.59 -0.03 2.00
C LEU A 92 -17.33 -0.50 2.74
N ALA A 93 -16.71 -1.59 2.27
CA ALA A 93 -15.48 -2.10 2.87
C ALA A 93 -14.31 -1.15 2.64
N VAL A 94 -14.13 -0.63 1.42
CA VAL A 94 -13.03 0.29 1.09
C VAL A 94 -13.21 1.64 1.79
N ILE A 95 -14.36 2.31 1.63
CA ILE A 95 -14.58 3.64 2.21
C ILE A 95 -14.77 3.53 3.73
N GLY A 96 -15.52 2.53 4.19
CA GLY A 96 -15.81 2.33 5.61
C GLY A 96 -14.55 2.01 6.43
N SER A 97 -13.63 1.19 5.89
CA SER A 97 -12.36 0.91 6.57
C SER A 97 -11.48 2.16 6.67
N VAL A 98 -11.41 2.98 5.62
CA VAL A 98 -10.67 4.26 5.65
C VAL A 98 -11.28 5.24 6.64
N VAL A 99 -12.60 5.44 6.62
CA VAL A 99 -13.28 6.36 7.56
C VAL A 99 -13.12 5.90 9.00
N LEU A 100 -13.26 4.59 9.26
CA LEU A 100 -13.04 4.04 10.60
C LEU A 100 -11.59 4.28 11.05
N GLY A 101 -10.62 4.04 10.17
CA GLY A 101 -9.20 4.35 10.42
C GLY A 101 -8.98 5.82 10.77
N VAL A 102 -9.63 6.75 10.05
CA VAL A 102 -9.57 8.20 10.34
C VAL A 102 -10.05 8.50 11.75
N VAL A 103 -11.20 7.97 12.15
CA VAL A 103 -11.73 8.22 13.50
C VAL A 103 -10.79 7.68 14.57
N VAL A 104 -10.33 6.43 14.43
CA VAL A 104 -9.46 5.79 15.43
C VAL A 104 -8.10 6.47 15.51
N TYR A 105 -7.46 6.76 14.37
CA TYR A 105 -6.13 7.36 14.35
C TYR A 105 -6.14 8.83 14.79
N LEU A 106 -7.18 9.60 14.47
CA LEU A 106 -7.34 10.94 15.04
C LEU A 106 -7.56 10.87 16.56
N GLY A 107 -8.40 9.93 17.02
CA GLY A 107 -8.57 9.69 18.46
C GLY A 107 -7.26 9.37 19.15
N LEU A 108 -6.44 8.48 18.56
CA LEU A 108 -5.11 8.13 19.07
C LEU A 108 -4.16 9.34 19.07
N ALA A 109 -4.13 10.13 18.00
CA ALA A 109 -3.29 11.33 17.92
C ALA A 109 -3.67 12.35 19.00
N ILE A 110 -4.97 12.58 19.23
CA ILE A 110 -5.46 13.47 20.29
C ILE A 110 -5.12 12.90 21.67
N ALA A 111 -5.39 11.62 21.91
CA ALA A 111 -5.07 10.93 23.16
C ALA A 111 -3.57 10.98 23.48
N PHE A 112 -2.72 10.81 22.47
CA PHE A 112 -1.28 10.93 22.60
C PHE A 112 -0.87 12.35 22.98
N ALA A 113 -1.31 13.36 22.22
CA ALA A 113 -0.93 14.75 22.44
C ALA A 113 -1.35 15.27 23.84
N THR A 114 -2.47 14.80 24.36
CA THR A 114 -3.02 15.21 25.66
C THR A 114 -2.44 14.46 26.86
N SER A 115 -1.67 13.38 26.62
CA SER A 115 -1.10 12.55 27.67
C SER A 115 0.12 13.12 28.39
N PHE A 116 0.72 14.19 27.85
CA PHE A 116 1.94 14.78 28.39
C PHE A 116 1.63 15.95 29.33
N GLU A 117 2.35 16.02 30.43
CA GLU A 117 2.42 17.26 31.20
C GLU A 117 3.00 18.38 30.31
N PRO A 118 2.48 19.63 30.38
CA PRO A 118 2.99 20.75 29.59
C PRO A 118 4.49 21.00 29.78
N SER A 119 5.01 20.69 30.97
CA SER A 119 6.44 20.77 31.32
C SER A 119 7.31 19.86 30.44
N ALA A 120 6.82 18.68 30.07
CA ALA A 120 7.52 17.73 29.20
C ALA A 120 7.63 18.24 27.76
N LEU A 121 6.72 19.12 27.34
CA LEU A 121 6.70 19.74 26.02
C LEU A 121 7.42 21.09 25.98
N ALA A 122 7.98 21.58 27.09
CA ALA A 122 8.64 22.89 27.14
C ALA A 122 9.81 23.03 26.14
N LYS A 123 10.47 21.92 25.78
CA LYS A 123 11.54 21.88 24.77
C LYS A 123 11.03 21.51 23.36
N GLY A 124 9.72 21.48 23.16
CA GLY A 124 9.05 21.11 21.91
C GLY A 124 8.92 19.60 21.69
N TRP A 125 8.05 19.22 20.75
CA TRP A 125 7.70 17.85 20.41
C TRP A 125 8.89 16.98 19.97
N SER A 126 9.92 17.58 19.38
CA SER A 126 11.11 16.87 18.88
C SER A 126 12.01 16.32 19.99
N ASN A 127 11.86 16.79 21.23
CA ASN A 127 12.65 16.34 22.38
C ASN A 127 11.98 15.23 23.19
N LEU A 128 10.79 14.77 22.80
CA LEU A 128 10.16 13.63 23.43
C LEU A 128 10.94 12.34 23.11
N SER A 129 11.35 11.61 24.15
CA SER A 129 12.06 10.35 24.00
C SER A 129 11.50 9.30 24.97
N PHE A 130 11.40 8.06 24.50
CA PHE A 130 10.93 6.91 25.27
C PHE A 130 12.06 5.86 25.39
N PRO A 131 13.14 6.18 26.11
CA PRO A 131 14.29 5.28 26.19
C PRO A 131 13.88 3.95 26.84
N GLY A 132 14.26 2.84 26.20
CA GLY A 132 14.02 1.49 26.74
C GLY A 132 12.58 0.98 26.64
N SER A 133 11.66 1.71 26.00
CA SER A 133 10.29 1.24 25.74
C SER A 133 10.05 1.00 24.25
N PHE A 134 9.37 -0.11 23.95
CA PHE A 134 8.99 -0.51 22.59
C PHE A 134 7.60 0.00 22.25
N GLY A 135 7.47 1.33 22.06
CA GLY A 135 6.24 1.95 21.60
C GLY A 135 5.74 3.03 22.57
N PRO A 136 5.41 4.23 22.05
CA PRO A 136 5.16 5.40 22.90
C PRO A 136 3.88 5.26 23.76
N TYR A 137 2.81 4.65 23.24
CA TYR A 137 1.58 4.44 24.01
C TYR A 137 1.78 3.50 25.20
N ALA A 138 2.54 2.42 25.05
CA ALA A 138 2.82 1.50 26.15
C ALA A 138 3.71 2.17 27.22
N ALA A 139 4.65 3.02 26.80
CA ALA A 139 5.48 3.82 27.69
C ALA A 139 4.63 4.78 28.55
N ILE A 140 3.73 5.53 27.91
CA ILE A 140 2.80 6.46 28.57
C ILE A 140 1.90 5.71 29.55
N ALA A 141 1.30 4.59 29.12
CA ALA A 141 0.44 3.78 29.98
C ALA A 141 1.21 3.27 31.21
N SER A 142 2.44 2.80 31.02
CA SER A 142 3.31 2.34 32.12
C SER A 142 3.64 3.46 33.10
N ALA A 143 4.01 4.64 32.58
CA ALA A 143 4.34 5.81 33.39
C ALA A 143 3.14 6.31 34.22
N ALA A 144 1.92 6.16 33.69
CA ALA A 144 0.68 6.51 34.38
C ALA A 144 0.15 5.40 35.33
N GLY A 145 0.91 4.32 35.56
CA GLY A 145 0.48 3.20 36.41
C GLY A 145 -0.56 2.27 35.77
N LEU A 146 -0.86 2.43 34.48
CA LEU A 146 -1.81 1.62 33.71
C LEU A 146 -1.11 0.37 33.14
N GLY A 147 -0.43 -0.40 33.99
CA GLY A 147 0.37 -1.57 33.57
C GLY A 147 -0.43 -2.63 32.80
N TRP A 148 -1.73 -2.77 33.11
CA TRP A 148 -2.64 -3.67 32.37
C TRP A 148 -2.83 -3.22 30.91
N LEU A 149 -2.92 -1.91 30.66
CA LEU A 149 -3.08 -1.36 29.32
C LEU A 149 -1.76 -1.43 28.56
N ALA A 150 -0.63 -1.16 29.22
CA ALA A 150 0.69 -1.35 28.64
C ALA A 150 0.90 -2.80 28.20
N PHE A 151 0.51 -3.78 29.03
CA PHE A 151 0.55 -5.19 28.67
C PHE A 151 -0.31 -5.50 27.44
N LEU A 152 -1.56 -5.02 27.40
CA LEU A 152 -2.44 -5.20 26.24
C LEU A 152 -1.87 -4.58 24.96
N LEU A 153 -1.27 -3.39 25.06
CA LEU A 153 -0.61 -2.72 23.93
C LEU A 153 0.59 -3.51 23.41
N TYR A 154 1.40 -4.12 24.29
CA TYR A 154 2.49 -4.99 23.86
C TYR A 154 1.99 -6.28 23.20
N VAL A 155 0.92 -6.89 23.72
CA VAL A 155 0.27 -8.04 23.08
C VAL A 155 -0.26 -7.65 21.70
N ASP A 156 -0.93 -6.50 21.61
CA ASP A 156 -1.46 -5.97 20.35
C ASP A 156 -0.37 -5.68 19.32
N ALA A 157 0.78 -5.15 19.76
CA ALA A 157 1.94 -4.93 18.90
C ALA A 157 2.50 -6.23 18.26
N VAL A 158 2.12 -7.41 18.77
CA VAL A 158 2.43 -8.71 18.15
C VAL A 158 1.25 -9.24 17.34
N VAL A 159 0.06 -9.25 17.93
CA VAL A 159 -1.17 -9.82 17.32
C VAL A 159 -1.56 -9.06 16.06
N SER A 160 -1.55 -7.74 16.11
CA SER A 160 -2.05 -6.87 15.05
C SER A 160 -1.16 -6.92 13.80
N PRO A 161 0.16 -6.65 13.87
CA PRO A 161 1.06 -6.87 12.75
C PRO A 161 1.11 -8.34 12.31
N GLY A 162 1.01 -9.30 13.24
CA GLY A 162 1.01 -10.73 12.94
C GLY A 162 -0.13 -11.15 12.01
N GLY A 163 -1.35 -10.68 12.28
CA GLY A 163 -2.49 -10.92 11.39
C GLY A 163 -2.32 -10.28 10.02
N THR A 164 -1.74 -9.07 9.96
CA THR A 164 -1.49 -8.38 8.68
C THR A 164 -0.43 -9.12 7.87
N GLY A 165 0.70 -9.48 8.47
CA GLY A 165 1.76 -10.22 7.78
C GLY A 165 1.28 -11.57 7.24
N LEU A 166 0.38 -12.24 7.96
CA LEU A 166 -0.23 -13.49 7.53
C LEU A 166 -1.10 -13.32 6.27
N LEU A 167 -1.92 -12.28 6.21
CA LEU A 167 -2.73 -11.93 5.03
C LEU A 167 -1.87 -11.54 3.83
N TYR A 168 -0.86 -10.69 4.03
CA TYR A 168 0.01 -10.22 2.95
C TYR A 168 0.84 -11.36 2.34
N VAL A 169 1.31 -12.33 3.13
CA VAL A 169 2.00 -13.52 2.58
C VAL A 169 1.04 -14.35 1.72
N GLY A 170 -0.21 -14.50 2.14
CA GLY A 170 -1.24 -15.20 1.37
C GLY A 170 -1.57 -14.48 0.05
N SER A 171 -1.84 -13.17 0.09
CA SER A 171 -2.13 -12.36 -1.10
C SER A 171 -0.94 -12.35 -2.07
N THR A 172 0.29 -12.16 -1.58
CA THR A 172 1.51 -12.20 -2.42
C THR A 172 1.65 -13.53 -3.16
N ALA A 173 1.32 -14.64 -2.48
CA ALA A 173 1.41 -15.97 -3.07
C ALA A 173 0.38 -16.19 -4.19
N ARG A 174 -0.85 -15.69 -4.02
CA ARG A 174 -1.91 -15.71 -5.04
C ARG A 174 -1.59 -14.80 -6.22
N MET A 175 -1.12 -13.58 -5.95
CA MET A 175 -0.69 -12.65 -6.99
C MET A 175 0.43 -13.24 -7.85
N SER A 176 1.44 -13.84 -7.22
CA SER A 176 2.54 -14.50 -7.93
C SER A 176 2.06 -15.69 -8.77
N PHE A 177 1.10 -16.47 -8.27
CA PHE A 177 0.47 -17.57 -9.00
C PHE A 177 -0.27 -17.06 -10.25
N GLY A 178 -1.11 -16.02 -10.12
CA GLY A 178 -1.82 -15.41 -11.25
C GLY A 178 -0.87 -14.81 -12.29
N MET A 179 0.20 -14.14 -11.83
CA MET A 179 1.26 -13.65 -12.69
C MET A 179 1.96 -14.77 -13.48
N ALA A 180 2.14 -15.95 -12.87
CA ALA A 180 2.76 -17.10 -13.52
C ALA A 180 1.86 -17.67 -14.61
N ARG A 181 0.54 -17.72 -14.36
CA ARG A 181 -0.47 -18.13 -15.34
C ARG A 181 -0.55 -17.19 -16.54
N MET A 182 -0.44 -15.87 -16.30
CA MET A 182 -0.28 -14.86 -17.37
C MET A 182 1.11 -14.90 -18.05
N ARG A 183 1.97 -15.87 -17.72
CA ARG A 183 3.34 -16.03 -18.26
C ARG A 183 4.22 -14.80 -18.06
N THR A 184 3.94 -13.99 -17.04
CA THR A 184 4.75 -12.81 -16.70
C THR A 184 5.92 -13.18 -15.76
N VAL A 185 5.70 -14.10 -14.82
CA VAL A 185 6.75 -14.70 -13.97
C VAL A 185 6.91 -16.21 -14.25
N PRO A 186 8.05 -16.85 -13.91
CA PRO A 186 8.31 -18.23 -14.31
C PRO A 186 7.23 -19.22 -13.88
N ASP A 187 6.98 -20.25 -14.66
CA ASP A 187 5.86 -21.19 -14.45
C ASP A 187 5.96 -21.96 -13.12
N VAL A 188 7.16 -22.01 -12.52
CA VAL A 188 7.38 -22.58 -11.17
C VAL A 188 6.54 -21.88 -10.09
N PHE A 189 6.19 -20.60 -10.26
CA PHE A 189 5.31 -19.87 -9.34
C PHE A 189 3.84 -20.32 -9.43
N ALA A 190 3.45 -21.02 -10.51
CA ALA A 190 2.15 -21.68 -10.64
C ALA A 190 2.12 -23.10 -10.02
N SER A 191 3.25 -23.61 -9.53
CA SER A 191 3.29 -24.94 -8.92
C SER A 191 2.59 -24.96 -7.56
N LEU A 192 1.69 -25.91 -7.37
CA LEU A 192 0.92 -26.10 -6.14
C LEU A 192 1.38 -27.38 -5.43
N ASN A 193 1.40 -27.38 -4.10
CA ASN A 193 1.58 -28.62 -3.32
C ASN A 193 0.27 -29.44 -3.26
N GLU A 194 0.30 -30.59 -2.59
CA GLU A 194 -0.88 -31.46 -2.38
C GLU A 194 -2.06 -30.75 -1.70
N ARG A 195 -1.79 -29.66 -0.96
CA ARG A 195 -2.79 -28.84 -0.27
C ARG A 195 -3.24 -27.63 -1.10
N ARG A 196 -2.87 -27.58 -2.39
CA ARG A 196 -3.19 -26.50 -3.33
C ARG A 196 -2.62 -25.14 -2.93
N VAL A 197 -1.45 -25.14 -2.27
CA VAL A 197 -0.75 -23.92 -1.85
C VAL A 197 0.48 -23.68 -2.75
N PRO A 198 0.69 -22.45 -3.28
CA PRO A 198 1.87 -22.11 -4.08
C PRO A 198 3.12 -21.89 -3.20
N VAL A 199 3.75 -22.99 -2.79
CA VAL A 199 4.89 -22.99 -1.84
C VAL A 199 6.08 -22.20 -2.36
N VAL A 200 6.39 -22.30 -3.66
CA VAL A 200 7.53 -21.59 -4.26
C VAL A 200 7.36 -20.08 -4.13
N SER A 201 6.15 -19.56 -4.41
CA SER A 201 5.82 -18.14 -4.23
C SER A 201 6.02 -17.69 -2.79
N ILE A 202 5.60 -18.50 -1.81
CA ILE A 202 5.75 -18.19 -0.38
C ILE A 202 7.22 -18.17 0.04
N VAL A 203 8.03 -19.14 -0.42
CA VAL A 203 9.45 -19.23 -0.09
C VAL A 203 10.23 -18.07 -0.72
N VAL A 204 9.97 -17.77 -1.99
CA VAL A 204 10.60 -16.63 -2.67
C VAL A 204 10.23 -15.32 -1.99
N ALA A 205 8.96 -15.11 -1.67
CA ALA A 205 8.51 -13.93 -0.92
C ALA A 205 9.19 -13.80 0.44
N MET A 206 9.40 -14.92 1.15
CA MET A 206 10.13 -14.95 2.42
C MET A 206 11.62 -14.57 2.24
N VAL A 207 12.30 -15.15 1.25
CA VAL A 207 13.71 -14.87 0.96
C VAL A 207 13.90 -13.41 0.56
N LEU A 208 13.03 -12.89 -0.32
CA LEU A 208 13.03 -11.47 -0.68
C LEU A 208 12.74 -10.61 0.54
N GLY A 209 11.74 -10.95 1.35
CA GLY A 209 11.43 -10.25 2.60
C GLY A 209 12.65 -10.13 3.52
N PHE A 210 13.41 -11.21 3.73
CA PHE A 210 14.65 -11.15 4.50
C PHE A 210 15.73 -10.31 3.80
N ALA A 211 15.90 -10.47 2.48
CA ALA A 211 16.87 -9.68 1.72
C ALA A 211 16.57 -8.17 1.78
N PHE A 212 15.31 -7.75 1.87
CA PHE A 212 14.92 -6.35 2.05
C PHE A 212 15.22 -5.81 3.46
N LEU A 213 15.33 -6.66 4.48
CA LEU A 213 15.66 -6.24 5.85
C LEU A 213 17.17 -5.96 6.04
N PHE A 214 18.05 -6.58 5.26
CA PHE A 214 19.52 -6.43 5.41
C PHE A 214 20.10 -5.06 4.99
N PRO A 215 19.74 -4.47 3.82
CA PRO A 215 20.37 -3.25 3.32
C PRO A 215 19.73 -1.96 3.86
N LEU A 216 18.61 -2.04 4.60
CA LEU A 216 17.83 -0.88 5.02
C LEU A 216 18.11 -0.54 6.50
N PRO A 217 18.79 0.58 6.79
CA PRO A 217 19.36 0.86 8.11
C PRO A 217 18.34 1.34 9.15
N SER A 218 17.10 1.67 8.75
CA SER A 218 16.08 2.18 9.66
C SER A 218 14.67 1.74 9.28
N TRP A 219 13.81 1.57 10.28
CA TRP A 219 12.38 1.32 10.11
C TRP A 219 11.71 2.37 9.21
N GLN A 220 12.06 3.64 9.39
CA GLN A 220 11.53 4.77 8.62
C GLN A 220 11.87 4.67 7.13
N THR A 221 13.08 4.21 6.79
CA THR A 221 13.43 3.97 5.38
C THR A 221 12.64 2.80 4.80
N ILE A 222 12.40 1.73 5.59
CA ILE A 222 11.61 0.57 5.15
C ILE A 222 10.17 0.99 4.86
N ILE A 223 9.48 1.65 5.80
CA ILE A 223 8.10 2.10 5.61
C ILE A 223 7.97 3.11 4.45
N GLY A 224 8.97 3.99 4.26
CA GLY A 224 8.99 4.92 3.15
C GLY A 224 9.06 4.20 1.79
N ILE A 225 9.94 3.21 1.65
CA ILE A 225 10.08 2.44 0.40
C ILE A 225 8.82 1.60 0.15
N VAL A 226 8.31 0.91 1.17
CA VAL A 226 7.08 0.11 1.06
C VAL A 226 5.91 1.00 0.62
N THR A 227 5.72 2.13 1.29
CA THR A 227 4.65 3.08 0.94
C THR A 227 4.83 3.64 -0.45
N GLY A 228 6.05 4.05 -0.82
CA GLY A 228 6.34 4.54 -2.17
C GLY A 228 6.06 3.49 -3.24
N ALA A 229 6.43 2.22 -3.02
CA ALA A 229 6.17 1.12 -3.95
C ALA A 229 4.66 0.85 -4.09
N THR A 230 3.94 0.79 -2.97
CA THR A 230 2.49 0.57 -2.97
C THR A 230 1.76 1.74 -3.64
N VAL A 231 2.14 2.98 -3.35
CA VAL A 231 1.53 4.16 -3.97
C VAL A 231 1.88 4.25 -5.46
N LEU A 232 3.08 3.84 -5.87
CA LEU A 232 3.45 3.74 -7.28
C LEU A 232 2.54 2.73 -8.00
N ALA A 233 2.25 1.59 -7.39
CA ALA A 233 1.27 0.63 -7.90
C ALA A 233 -0.14 1.22 -7.94
N TYR A 234 -0.56 1.98 -6.91
CA TYR A 234 -1.85 2.67 -6.89
C TYR A 234 -1.95 3.72 -7.99
N GLY A 235 -0.85 4.38 -8.37
CA GLY A 235 -0.79 5.31 -9.50
C GLY A 235 -1.14 4.65 -10.85
N MET A 236 -0.98 3.34 -10.98
CA MET A 236 -1.38 2.61 -12.19
C MET A 236 -2.90 2.46 -12.31
N GLN A 237 -3.61 2.33 -11.20
CA GLN A 237 -5.07 2.11 -11.16
C GLN A 237 -5.89 3.23 -11.82
N PRO A 238 -5.66 4.54 -11.55
CA PRO A 238 -6.40 5.61 -12.20
C PRO A 238 -6.11 5.72 -13.71
N LEU A 239 -4.91 5.32 -14.15
CA LEU A 239 -4.57 5.22 -15.58
C LEU A 239 -5.39 4.12 -16.24
N THR A 240 -5.44 2.94 -15.63
CA THR A 240 -6.27 1.81 -16.10
C THR A 240 -7.75 2.18 -16.15
N LEU A 241 -8.29 2.80 -15.09
CA LEU A 241 -9.68 3.27 -15.08
C LEU A 241 -9.95 4.30 -16.18
N GLY A 242 -9.01 5.22 -16.40
CA GLY A 242 -9.11 6.25 -17.44
C GLY A 242 -9.06 5.67 -18.86
N ALA A 243 -8.27 4.62 -19.08
CA ALA A 243 -8.18 3.90 -20.35
C ALA A 243 -9.45 3.07 -20.60
N LEU A 244 -9.85 2.24 -19.64
CA LEU A 244 -11.04 1.37 -19.73
C LEU A 244 -12.34 2.17 -19.90
N ARG A 245 -12.43 3.37 -19.33
CA ARG A 245 -13.59 4.26 -19.56
C ARG A 245 -13.77 4.65 -21.02
N ARG A 246 -12.66 4.79 -21.75
CA ARG A 246 -12.65 5.17 -23.17
C ARG A 246 -12.75 3.95 -24.09
N GLN A 247 -12.11 2.85 -23.73
CA GLN A 247 -12.04 1.63 -24.53
C GLN A 247 -13.27 0.72 -24.37
N ALA A 248 -13.87 0.70 -23.18
CA ALA A 248 -15.02 -0.15 -22.86
C ALA A 248 -16.11 0.64 -22.12
N PRO A 249 -16.72 1.67 -22.76
CA PRO A 249 -17.75 2.51 -22.14
C PRO A 249 -19.02 1.74 -21.80
N GLU A 250 -19.43 0.80 -22.64
CA GLU A 250 -20.68 0.03 -22.52
C GLU A 250 -20.57 -1.20 -21.61
N ARG A 251 -19.37 -1.52 -21.10
CA ARG A 251 -19.19 -2.68 -20.22
C ARG A 251 -20.06 -2.54 -18.97
N ASP A 252 -20.69 -3.64 -18.57
CA ASP A 252 -21.41 -3.67 -17.31
C ASP A 252 -20.44 -3.49 -16.15
N ARG A 253 -20.81 -2.63 -15.21
CA ARG A 253 -19.96 -2.23 -14.08
C ARG A 253 -20.81 -2.29 -12.83
N PRO A 254 -20.60 -3.31 -11.97
CA PRO A 254 -21.31 -3.42 -10.70
C PRO A 254 -21.21 -2.14 -9.87
N PHE A 255 -20.05 -1.49 -9.91
CA PHE A 255 -19.83 -0.17 -9.33
C PHE A 255 -19.34 0.83 -10.39
N ARG A 256 -20.01 1.98 -10.49
CA ARG A 256 -19.60 3.10 -11.35
C ARG A 256 -19.22 4.31 -10.50
N LEU A 257 -17.92 4.62 -10.48
CA LEU A 257 -17.41 5.81 -9.80
C LEU A 257 -17.90 7.09 -10.50
N GLN A 258 -18.70 7.91 -9.82
CA GLN A 258 -19.13 9.21 -10.36
C GLN A 258 -17.90 10.11 -10.57
N LEU A 259 -17.91 10.92 -11.63
CA LEU A 259 -16.79 11.83 -11.99
C LEU A 259 -15.42 11.16 -12.19
N GLY A 260 -15.37 9.85 -12.46
CA GLY A 260 -14.09 9.13 -12.60
C GLY A 260 -13.15 9.66 -13.69
N GLU A 261 -13.62 10.42 -14.68
CA GLU A 261 -12.74 11.11 -15.64
C GLU A 261 -11.91 12.25 -15.02
N ILE A 262 -12.43 12.87 -13.95
CA ILE A 262 -11.75 13.91 -13.16
C ILE A 262 -11.00 13.24 -12.01
N ILE A 263 -11.61 12.26 -11.34
CA ILE A 263 -10.98 11.57 -10.20
C ILE A 263 -9.73 10.81 -10.64
N SER A 264 -9.72 10.17 -11.82
CA SER A 264 -8.52 9.47 -12.30
C SER A 264 -7.26 10.36 -12.38
N PRO A 265 -7.23 11.47 -13.15
CA PRO A 265 -6.05 12.31 -13.21
C PRO A 265 -5.71 12.94 -11.85
N VAL A 266 -6.70 13.31 -11.03
CA VAL A 266 -6.46 13.84 -9.68
C VAL A 266 -5.81 12.79 -8.77
N ALA A 267 -6.30 11.55 -8.79
CA ALA A 267 -5.74 10.45 -8.02
C ALA A 267 -4.30 10.14 -8.45
N PHE A 268 -4.00 10.21 -9.75
CA PHE A 268 -2.64 10.04 -10.27
C PHE A 268 -1.70 11.15 -9.79
N VAL A 269 -2.15 12.40 -9.78
CA VAL A 269 -1.40 13.53 -9.22
C VAL A 269 -1.13 13.33 -7.73
N ILE A 270 -2.14 12.93 -6.95
CA ILE A 270 -2.00 12.69 -5.51
C ILE A 270 -0.99 11.56 -5.24
N ALA A 271 -1.07 10.46 -5.98
CA ALA A 271 -0.11 9.35 -5.86
C ALA A 271 1.34 9.85 -6.07
N ASN A 272 1.57 10.66 -7.10
CA ASN A 272 2.90 11.17 -7.40
C ASN A 272 3.40 12.20 -6.36
N LEU A 273 2.50 13.00 -5.80
CA LEU A 273 2.83 13.91 -4.69
C LEU A 273 3.25 13.14 -3.44
N ILE A 274 2.53 12.06 -3.09
CA ILE A 274 2.88 11.21 -1.95
C ILE A 274 4.26 10.57 -2.16
N ILE A 275 4.55 10.08 -3.37
CA ILE A 275 5.88 9.54 -3.71
C ILE A 275 6.94 10.63 -3.59
N TYR A 276 6.70 11.83 -4.12
CA TYR A 276 7.64 12.94 -4.05
C TYR A 276 7.95 13.37 -2.60
N TRP A 277 6.93 13.47 -1.75
CA TRP A 277 7.08 13.84 -0.33
C TRP A 277 7.78 12.77 0.52
N SER A 278 7.93 11.53 0.01
CA SER A 278 8.66 10.46 0.70
C SER A 278 10.17 10.70 0.78
N THR A 279 10.65 11.83 0.26
CA THR A 279 12.05 12.27 0.15
C THR A 279 12.84 11.64 -0.99
N TRP A 280 13.83 12.38 -1.48
CA TRP A 280 14.77 11.91 -2.51
C TRP A 280 15.37 10.54 -2.18
N THR A 281 15.76 10.33 -0.92
CA THR A 281 16.39 9.08 -0.47
C THR A 281 15.50 7.86 -0.69
N VAL A 282 14.19 8.01 -0.50
CA VAL A 282 13.23 6.93 -0.74
C VAL A 282 12.99 6.79 -2.23
N VAL A 283 12.79 7.90 -2.96
CA VAL A 283 12.49 7.88 -4.40
C VAL A 283 13.59 7.19 -5.21
N TRP A 284 14.86 7.53 -5.03
CA TRP A 284 15.92 6.90 -5.84
C TRP A 284 16.08 5.40 -5.53
N LYS A 285 15.89 4.99 -4.27
CA LYS A 285 15.92 3.57 -3.87
C LYS A 285 14.74 2.80 -4.45
N LEU A 286 13.56 3.40 -4.43
CA LEU A 286 12.36 2.85 -5.07
C LEU A 286 12.59 2.66 -6.57
N MET A 287 13.14 3.67 -7.26
CA MET A 287 13.39 3.61 -8.69
C MET A 287 14.45 2.57 -9.05
N LEU A 288 15.47 2.41 -8.21
CA LEU A 288 16.44 1.31 -8.34
C LEU A 288 15.75 -0.05 -8.17
N ALA A 289 14.89 -0.22 -7.17
CA ALA A 289 14.15 -1.47 -6.96
C ALA A 289 13.23 -1.81 -8.15
N VAL A 290 12.55 -0.80 -8.71
CA VAL A 290 11.73 -0.95 -9.92
C VAL A 290 12.59 -1.34 -11.12
N LEU A 291 13.76 -0.71 -11.30
CA LEU A 291 14.70 -1.05 -12.37
C LEU A 291 15.19 -2.50 -12.23
N VAL A 292 15.55 -2.93 -11.01
CA VAL A 292 15.93 -4.32 -10.73
C VAL A 292 14.77 -5.27 -11.06
N GLY A 293 13.53 -4.92 -10.71
CA GLY A 293 12.34 -5.69 -11.09
C GLY A 293 12.20 -5.85 -12.60
N TYR A 294 12.35 -4.76 -13.36
CA TYR A 294 12.35 -4.81 -14.83
C TYR A 294 13.50 -5.65 -15.40
N LEU A 295 14.70 -5.57 -14.81
CA LEU A 295 15.83 -6.39 -15.22
C LEU A 295 15.57 -7.89 -14.97
N ILE A 296 14.99 -8.24 -13.83
CA ILE A 296 14.60 -9.63 -13.52
C ILE A 296 13.58 -10.14 -14.54
N LEU A 297 12.56 -9.35 -14.86
CA LEU A 297 11.56 -9.70 -15.87
C LEU A 297 12.18 -9.81 -17.27
N ALA A 298 13.09 -8.91 -17.63
CA ALA A 298 13.80 -8.96 -18.91
C ALA A 298 14.67 -10.23 -19.04
N ILE A 299 15.48 -10.53 -18.03
CA ILE A 299 16.28 -11.77 -17.99
C ILE A 299 15.37 -13.00 -18.05
N GLY A 300 14.29 -13.01 -17.26
CA GLY A 300 13.29 -14.08 -17.30
C GLY A 300 12.67 -14.27 -18.69
N SER A 301 12.39 -13.18 -19.41
CA SER A 301 11.86 -13.24 -20.78
C SER A 301 12.86 -13.81 -21.79
N LEU A 302 14.16 -13.57 -21.59
CA LEU A 302 15.23 -14.09 -22.46
C LEU A 302 15.43 -15.60 -22.28
N VAL A 303 15.30 -16.10 -21.06
CA VAL A 303 15.44 -17.53 -20.73
C VAL A 303 14.22 -18.34 -21.19
N ARG A 304 13.04 -17.71 -21.39
CA ARG A 304 11.84 -18.40 -21.87
C ARG A 304 11.90 -18.79 -23.35
N PRO A 305 11.37 -19.98 -23.72
CA PRO A 305 11.15 -20.37 -25.10
C PRO A 305 10.32 -19.32 -25.85
N GLN A 306 10.69 -19.06 -27.12
CA GLN A 306 10.07 -18.01 -27.92
C GLN A 306 8.54 -18.16 -28.07
N ALA A 307 8.04 -19.40 -28.04
CA ALA A 307 6.61 -19.73 -28.14
C ALA A 307 5.77 -19.30 -26.92
N THR A 308 6.39 -19.09 -25.75
CA THR A 308 5.69 -18.73 -24.50
C THR A 308 6.03 -17.32 -24.01
N ARG A 309 6.77 -16.54 -24.81
CA ARG A 309 7.10 -15.15 -24.46
C ARG A 309 5.84 -14.28 -24.53
N PRO A 310 5.56 -13.45 -23.51
CA PRO A 310 4.46 -12.50 -23.56
C PRO A 310 4.68 -11.49 -24.70
N GLN A 311 3.60 -11.11 -25.39
CA GLN A 311 3.66 -10.06 -26.41
C GLN A 311 3.86 -8.72 -25.70
N LEU A 312 4.97 -8.03 -26.00
CA LEU A 312 5.30 -6.75 -25.39
C LEU A 312 4.85 -5.61 -26.30
N ASP A 313 3.80 -4.91 -25.90
CA ASP A 313 3.29 -3.72 -26.57
C ASP A 313 4.12 -2.48 -26.24
N TRP A 314 5.35 -2.43 -26.79
CA TRP A 314 6.33 -1.38 -26.51
C TRP A 314 5.80 0.05 -26.69
N ARG A 315 4.95 0.26 -27.70
CA ARG A 315 4.32 1.57 -27.95
C ARG A 315 3.47 2.03 -26.78
N ALA A 316 2.71 1.11 -26.18
CA ALA A 316 1.87 1.38 -25.03
C ALA A 316 2.66 1.50 -23.72
N GLY A 317 3.88 0.98 -23.68
CA GLY A 317 4.80 1.11 -22.54
C GLY A 317 5.66 2.37 -22.53
N TYR A 318 5.79 3.11 -23.64
CA TYR A 318 6.78 4.20 -23.75
C TYR A 318 6.60 5.33 -22.75
N TRP A 319 5.37 5.60 -22.29
CA TRP A 319 5.10 6.65 -21.29
C TRP A 319 5.73 6.35 -19.93
N LEU A 320 6.05 5.10 -19.64
CA LEU A 320 6.62 4.68 -18.36
C LEU A 320 8.05 5.23 -18.16
N LEU A 321 8.84 5.30 -19.23
CA LEU A 321 10.21 5.83 -19.16
C LEU A 321 10.27 7.32 -18.76
N PRO A 322 9.56 8.25 -19.45
CA PRO A 322 9.51 9.63 -19.01
C PRO A 322 8.78 9.79 -17.68
N TYR A 323 7.88 8.88 -17.31
CA TYR A 323 7.26 8.89 -15.98
C TYR A 323 8.26 8.59 -14.86
N LEU A 324 8.91 7.42 -14.88
CA LEU A 324 9.85 7.01 -13.84
C LEU A 324 11.09 7.94 -13.83
N GLY A 325 11.66 8.22 -15.01
CA GLY A 325 12.81 9.11 -15.14
C GLY A 325 12.48 10.55 -14.76
N GLY A 326 11.32 11.06 -15.20
CA GLY A 326 10.87 12.41 -14.88
C GLY A 326 10.55 12.58 -13.40
N LEU A 327 9.86 11.63 -12.76
CA LEU A 327 9.58 11.69 -11.32
C LEU A 327 10.87 11.64 -10.50
N THR A 328 11.84 10.81 -10.91
CA THR A 328 13.18 10.77 -10.30
C THR A 328 13.88 12.11 -10.45
N LEU A 329 13.88 12.69 -11.65
CA LEU A 329 14.52 13.98 -11.91
C LEU A 329 13.88 15.11 -11.09
N VAL A 330 12.55 15.18 -11.06
CA VAL A 330 11.80 16.17 -10.27
C VAL A 330 12.12 16.01 -8.78
N SER A 331 12.19 14.78 -8.27
CA SER A 331 12.58 14.52 -6.88
C SER A 331 14.02 14.95 -6.59
N TYR A 332 14.94 14.74 -7.52
CA TYR A 332 16.35 15.13 -7.39
C TYR A 332 16.54 16.65 -7.38
N VAL A 333 15.86 17.38 -8.28
CA VAL A 333 15.98 18.84 -8.38
C VAL A 333 15.04 19.61 -7.46
N GLY A 334 14.07 18.92 -6.84
CA GLY A 334 13.02 19.49 -6.00
C GLY A 334 13.52 20.20 -4.74
N ALA A 335 12.58 20.56 -3.87
CA ALA A 335 12.87 21.34 -2.67
C ALA A 335 13.83 20.62 -1.71
N GLN A 336 14.65 21.41 -1.00
CA GLN A 336 15.61 20.88 -0.03
C GLN A 336 14.93 20.21 1.16
N ASP A 337 13.71 20.65 1.49
CA ASP A 337 12.89 20.06 2.57
C ASP A 337 12.63 18.55 2.36
N PHE A 338 12.60 18.12 1.09
CA PHE A 338 12.41 16.71 0.71
C PHE A 338 13.73 16.04 0.28
N GLY A 339 14.88 16.66 0.54
CA GLY A 339 16.21 16.12 0.21
C GLY A 339 16.63 16.31 -1.25
N GLY A 340 15.95 17.18 -2.00
CA GLY A 340 16.35 17.59 -3.35
C GLY A 340 17.45 18.66 -3.34
N ARG A 341 17.91 19.06 -4.54
CA ARG A 341 18.95 20.09 -4.72
C ARG A 341 18.49 21.52 -4.42
N GLY A 342 17.19 21.77 -4.36
CA GLY A 342 16.62 23.09 -4.07
C GLY A 342 16.44 23.99 -5.29
N LEU A 343 16.19 23.44 -6.49
CA LEU A 343 15.92 24.26 -7.68
C LEU A 343 14.59 25.01 -7.55
N PHE A 344 13.61 24.39 -6.89
CA PHE A 344 12.30 24.96 -6.63
C PHE A 344 12.12 25.21 -5.13
N PRO A 345 11.56 26.37 -4.73
CA PRO A 345 11.13 26.59 -3.36
C PRO A 345 9.93 25.70 -3.01
N PHE A 346 9.75 25.45 -1.71
CA PHE A 346 8.61 24.70 -1.18
C PHE A 346 7.27 25.23 -1.72
N GLY A 347 6.40 24.32 -2.18
CA GLY A 347 5.10 24.60 -2.77
C GLY A 347 5.13 24.64 -4.30
N TRP A 348 6.15 25.27 -4.90
CA TRP A 348 6.31 25.29 -6.36
C TRP A 348 6.73 23.92 -6.91
N ASP A 349 7.52 23.19 -6.13
CA ASP A 349 7.87 21.81 -6.40
C ASP A 349 6.63 20.90 -6.51
N ALA A 350 5.65 21.05 -5.61
CA ALA A 350 4.38 20.32 -5.67
C ALA A 350 3.58 20.67 -6.94
N LEU A 351 3.58 21.93 -7.36
CA LEU A 351 2.96 22.34 -8.63
C LEU A 351 3.67 21.71 -9.84
N VAL A 352 5.00 21.66 -9.84
CA VAL A 352 5.79 20.99 -10.89
C VAL A 352 5.42 19.51 -10.95
N VAL A 353 5.34 18.81 -9.81
CA VAL A 353 4.91 17.40 -9.74
C VAL A 353 3.49 17.25 -10.28
N ALA A 354 2.56 18.13 -9.92
CA ALA A 354 1.19 18.07 -10.40
C ALA A 354 1.08 18.25 -11.92
N VAL A 355 1.73 19.27 -12.48
CA VAL A 355 1.76 19.51 -13.93
C VAL A 355 2.42 18.36 -14.67
N PHE A 356 3.57 17.86 -14.17
CA PHE A 356 4.25 16.69 -14.70
C PHE A 356 3.33 15.46 -14.70
N SER A 357 2.63 15.21 -13.60
CA SER A 357 1.71 14.08 -13.46
C SER A 357 0.55 14.16 -14.45
N VAL A 358 -0.03 15.34 -14.65
CA VAL A 358 -1.09 15.53 -15.66
C VAL A 358 -0.54 15.29 -17.07
N ALA A 359 0.65 15.79 -17.39
CA ALA A 359 1.29 15.56 -18.69
C ALA A 359 1.53 14.06 -18.94
N ILE A 360 2.04 13.33 -17.94
CA ILE A 360 2.23 11.88 -18.01
C ILE A 360 0.89 11.16 -18.13
N TYR A 361 -0.14 11.56 -17.37
CA TYR A 361 -1.47 10.97 -17.48
C TYR A 361 -2.02 11.09 -18.91
N VAL A 362 -1.95 12.29 -19.50
CA VAL A 362 -2.39 12.53 -20.87
C VAL A 362 -1.56 11.70 -21.86
N LEU A 363 -0.24 11.64 -21.68
CA LEU A 363 0.65 10.83 -22.51
C LEU A 363 0.29 9.34 -22.45
N ALA A 364 0.08 8.80 -21.25
CA ALA A 364 -0.29 7.40 -21.02
C ALA A 364 -1.65 7.07 -21.66
N ILE A 365 -2.66 7.94 -21.49
CA ILE A 365 -3.98 7.75 -22.11
C ILE A 365 -3.92 7.85 -23.64
N ARG A 366 -3.01 8.65 -24.21
CA ARG A 366 -2.79 8.74 -25.66
C ARG A 366 -2.04 7.52 -26.22
N LEU A 367 -1.09 6.99 -25.46
CA LEU A 367 -0.29 5.83 -25.84
C LEU A 367 -0.97 4.50 -25.48
N ARG A 368 -2.15 4.52 -24.85
CA ARG A 368 -2.91 3.30 -24.53
C ARG A 368 -3.06 2.38 -25.76
N LEU A 369 -3.28 1.10 -25.50
CA LEU A 369 -3.52 0.11 -26.55
C LEU A 369 -4.61 0.56 -27.52
N PRO A 370 -4.48 0.27 -28.83
CA PRO A 370 -5.57 0.46 -29.78
C PRO A 370 -6.82 -0.30 -29.32
N ASP A 371 -8.00 0.28 -29.55
CA ASP A 371 -9.27 -0.25 -29.02
C ASP A 371 -9.50 -1.71 -29.45
N ALA A 372 -9.19 -2.05 -30.71
CA ALA A 372 -9.30 -3.43 -31.23
C ALA A 372 -8.36 -4.43 -30.51
N THR A 373 -7.14 -4.03 -30.18
CA THR A 373 -6.20 -4.88 -29.44
C THR A 373 -6.63 -5.05 -27.99
N ALA A 374 -7.11 -3.96 -27.37
CA ALA A 374 -7.63 -4.01 -26.01
C ALA A 374 -8.86 -4.93 -25.92
N GLU A 375 -9.79 -4.86 -26.87
CA GLU A 375 -10.96 -5.73 -26.94
C GLU A 375 -10.59 -7.21 -27.11
N LYS A 376 -9.61 -7.49 -27.98
CA LYS A 376 -9.04 -8.83 -28.13
C LYS A 376 -8.51 -9.37 -26.81
N TYR A 377 -7.65 -8.62 -26.12
CA TYR A 377 -7.10 -9.06 -24.83
C TYR A 377 -8.18 -9.21 -23.75
N MET A 378 -9.16 -8.31 -23.70
CA MET A 378 -10.28 -8.44 -22.75
C MET A 378 -11.08 -9.73 -23.00
N THR A 379 -11.27 -10.11 -24.26
CA THR A 379 -12.00 -11.33 -24.64
C THR A 379 -11.19 -12.57 -24.29
N GLU A 380 -9.89 -12.60 -24.64
CA GLU A 380 -8.98 -13.70 -24.30
C GLU A 380 -8.91 -13.92 -22.78
N LEU A 381 -8.74 -12.84 -21.99
CA LEU A 381 -8.70 -12.92 -20.53
C LEU A 381 -10.05 -13.35 -19.92
N SER A 382 -11.18 -12.94 -20.51
CA SER A 382 -12.50 -13.37 -20.01
C SER A 382 -12.72 -14.86 -20.26
N ALA A 383 -12.31 -15.36 -21.43
CA ALA A 383 -12.38 -16.78 -21.75
C ALA A 383 -11.44 -17.62 -20.86
N GLU A 384 -10.22 -17.14 -20.58
CA GLU A 384 -9.31 -17.78 -19.63
C GLU A 384 -9.92 -17.84 -18.22
N ALA A 385 -10.53 -16.75 -17.75
CA ALA A 385 -11.18 -16.70 -16.43
C ALA A 385 -12.38 -17.65 -16.33
N GLU A 386 -13.22 -17.74 -17.37
CA GLU A 386 -14.33 -18.70 -17.41
C GLU A 386 -13.83 -20.15 -17.38
N SER A 387 -12.77 -20.47 -18.14
CA SER A 387 -12.15 -21.79 -18.10
C SER A 387 -11.52 -22.12 -16.73
N GLU A 388 -11.00 -21.11 -16.03
CA GLU A 388 -10.46 -21.27 -14.68
C GLU A 388 -11.57 -21.54 -13.66
N GLU A 389 -12.69 -20.82 -13.73
CA GLU A 389 -13.85 -21.09 -12.87
C GLU A 389 -14.40 -22.51 -13.08
N GLU A 390 -14.42 -23.00 -14.33
CA GLU A 390 -14.77 -24.38 -14.64
C GLU A 390 -13.76 -25.39 -14.05
N GLU A 391 -12.46 -25.22 -14.30
CA GLU A 391 -11.42 -26.10 -13.75
C GLU A 391 -11.43 -26.13 -12.21
N LEU A 392 -11.57 -24.96 -11.57
CA LEU A 392 -11.64 -24.86 -10.11
C LEU A 392 -12.91 -25.50 -9.55
N GLY A 393 -14.04 -25.32 -10.23
CA GLY A 393 -15.31 -25.96 -9.92
C GLY A 393 -15.23 -27.49 -10.01
N GLU A 394 -14.63 -28.03 -11.06
CA GLU A 394 -14.41 -29.47 -11.24
C GLU A 394 -13.47 -30.06 -10.18
N LEU A 395 -12.47 -29.29 -9.75
CA LEU A 395 -11.54 -29.69 -8.70
C LEU A 395 -12.13 -29.60 -7.29
N GLY A 396 -13.39 -29.15 -7.13
CA GLY A 396 -14.01 -28.90 -5.83
C GLY A 396 -13.25 -27.87 -5.01
N VAL A 397 -12.48 -26.99 -5.66
CA VAL A 397 -11.96 -25.77 -5.03
C VAL A 397 -13.17 -24.86 -4.91
N VAL A 398 -13.75 -24.79 -3.72
CA VAL A 398 -14.70 -23.73 -3.42
C VAL A 398 -13.90 -22.43 -3.49
N THR A 399 -14.10 -21.66 -4.57
CA THR A 399 -13.91 -20.21 -4.52
C THR A 399 -14.89 -19.74 -3.44
N ALA A 400 -14.31 -19.37 -2.29
CA ALA A 400 -15.06 -19.13 -1.06
C ALA A 400 -15.88 -17.85 -1.14
#